data_AF-A0A660NGG5-F1
#
_entry.id   AF-A0A660NGG5-F1
#
_cell.length_a   1.000
_cell.length_b   1.000
_cell.length_c   1.000
_cell.angle_alpha   90.00
_cell.angle_beta   90.00
_cell.angle_gamma   90.00
#
_symmetry.space_group_name_H-M   'P 1'
#
loop_
_entity.id
_entity.type
_entity.pdbx_description
1 polymer ?
#
loop_
_entity_poly.entity_id
_entity_poly.type
_entity_poly.pdbx_seq_one_letter_code
_entity_poly.pdbx_strand_id
1 'polypeptide(L)'
;NRRDPARALAMANAALQEAPGDARLRFLKGLALFQLKRMADAEHEFNGLIEEYPELPEPYNNLAVVRAAQGNLEGARDALEAAIRSVPDYAVAYQNLGDLYLQLAAQRWRHAQKLAPSPVRATRLKALETLLEPSTDRSSGEASRSVTRPAESAVKRAPAGESTTPRRSSPTE
;
A
#
# COMPACT_ATOMS: atom_id res chain seq x y z
N ASN A 1 20.02 2.97 14.67
CA ASN A 1 20.02 2.93 13.19
C ASN A 1 18.64 2.47 12.70
N ARG A 2 17.69 3.40 12.49
CA ARG A 2 16.27 3.14 12.14
C ARG A 2 16.05 2.78 10.66
N ARG A 3 17.12 2.55 9.88
CA ARG A 3 17.10 2.39 8.42
C ARG A 3 17.35 0.96 7.93
N ASP A 4 17.41 -0.03 8.82
CA ASP A 4 17.62 -1.42 8.42
C ASP A 4 16.27 -2.15 8.32
N PRO A 5 15.76 -2.43 7.09
CA PRO A 5 14.48 -3.08 6.92
C PRO A 5 14.50 -4.55 7.36
N ALA A 6 15.65 -5.23 7.36
CA ALA A 6 15.75 -6.59 7.89
C ALA A 6 15.59 -6.59 9.41
N ARG A 7 16.22 -5.63 10.10
CA ARG A 7 16.01 -5.44 11.54
C ARG A 7 14.57 -5.05 11.86
N ALA A 8 13.96 -4.16 11.08
CA ALA A 8 12.56 -3.76 11.26
C ALA A 8 11.62 -4.97 11.13
N LEU A 9 11.84 -5.81 10.12
CA LEU A 9 11.09 -7.05 9.93
C LEU A 9 11.24 -8.01 11.11
N ALA A 10 12.48 -8.23 11.57
CA ALA A 10 12.74 -9.12 12.71
C ALA A 10 12.03 -8.64 13.98
N MET A 11 12.08 -7.33 14.26
CA MET A 11 11.40 -6.74 15.42
C MET A 11 9.87 -6.83 15.29
N ALA A 12 9.32 -6.57 14.10
CA ALA A 12 7.88 -6.72 13.85
C ALA A 12 7.42 -8.16 14.07
N ASN A 13 8.15 -9.15 13.53
CA ASN A 13 7.83 -10.56 13.70
C ASN A 13 7.87 -11.01 15.17
N ALA A 14 8.86 -10.54 15.94
CA ALA A 14 8.96 -10.85 17.37
C ALA A 14 7.78 -10.24 18.14
N ALA A 15 7.44 -8.98 17.89
CA ALA A 15 6.31 -8.31 18.54
C ALA A 15 4.95 -8.95 18.17
N LEU A 16 4.81 -9.46 16.95
CA LEU A 16 3.62 -10.18 16.50
C LEU A 16 3.44 -11.55 17.16
N GLN A 17 4.48 -12.13 17.79
CA GLN A 17 4.28 -13.35 18.60
C GLN A 17 3.45 -13.06 19.85
N GLU A 18 3.62 -11.87 20.44
CA GLU A 18 2.90 -11.44 21.63
C GLU A 18 1.53 -10.83 21.28
N ALA A 19 1.42 -10.19 20.12
CA ALA A 19 0.20 -9.53 19.65
C ALA A 19 -0.10 -9.82 18.16
N PRO A 20 -0.55 -11.04 17.81
CA PRO A 20 -0.71 -11.46 16.40
C PRO A 20 -1.69 -10.61 15.57
N GLY A 21 -2.69 -10.01 16.22
CA GLY A 21 -3.73 -9.19 15.58
C GLY A 21 -3.42 -7.69 15.52
N ASP A 22 -2.25 -7.23 15.96
CA ASP A 22 -1.92 -5.81 15.95
C ASP A 22 -1.71 -5.31 14.50
N ALA A 23 -2.72 -4.57 14.01
CA ALA A 23 -2.74 -4.02 12.65
C ALA A 23 -1.54 -3.12 12.36
N ARG A 24 -1.06 -2.36 13.35
CA ARG A 24 0.10 -1.48 13.19
C ARG A 24 1.39 -2.29 13.03
N LEU A 25 1.56 -3.37 13.79
CA LEU A 25 2.72 -4.24 13.65
C LEU A 25 2.72 -4.98 12.30
N ARG A 26 1.57 -5.46 11.85
CA ARG A 26 1.40 -6.06 10.50
C ARG A 26 1.69 -5.06 9.39
N PHE A 27 1.23 -3.82 9.55
CA PHE A 27 1.53 -2.76 8.59
C PHE A 27 3.04 -2.48 8.50
N LEU A 28 3.72 -2.36 9.64
CA LEU A 28 5.18 -2.20 9.69
C LEU A 28 5.93 -3.39 9.08
N LYS A 29 5.42 -4.62 9.28
CA LYS A 29 5.94 -5.83 8.62
C LYS A 29 5.81 -5.72 7.10
N GLY A 30 4.64 -5.35 6.57
CA GLY A 30 4.42 -5.14 5.14
C GLY A 30 5.39 -4.11 4.53
N LEU A 31 5.61 -2.99 5.21
CA LEU A 31 6.58 -1.97 4.78
C LEU A 31 8.02 -2.48 4.76
N ALA A 32 8.43 -3.23 5.78
CA ALA A 32 9.77 -3.82 5.84
C ALA A 32 9.98 -4.85 4.73
N LEU A 33 8.96 -5.68 4.45
CA LEU A 33 8.96 -6.64 3.35
C LEU A 33 9.09 -5.96 1.99
N PHE A 34 8.34 -4.87 1.76
CA PHE A 34 8.44 -4.07 0.55
C PHE A 34 9.86 -3.51 0.35
N GLN A 35 10.46 -2.92 1.40
CA GLN A 35 11.82 -2.40 1.33
C GLN A 35 12.88 -3.48 1.06
N LEU A 36 12.63 -4.72 1.51
CA LEU A 36 13.43 -5.90 1.21
C LEU A 36 13.16 -6.50 -0.18
N LYS A 37 12.31 -5.86 -0.99
CA LYS A 37 11.83 -6.36 -2.29
C LYS A 37 11.10 -7.70 -2.23
N ARG A 38 10.58 -8.08 -1.06
CA ARG A 38 9.76 -9.28 -0.86
C ARG A 38 8.30 -8.95 -1.20
N MET A 39 8.05 -8.70 -2.47
CA MET A 39 6.79 -8.11 -2.94
C MET A 39 5.56 -8.97 -2.64
N ALA A 40 5.65 -10.29 -2.85
CA ALA A 40 4.53 -11.21 -2.58
C ALA A 40 4.15 -11.23 -1.09
N ASP A 41 5.15 -11.24 -0.20
CA ASP A 41 4.91 -11.22 1.24
C ASP A 41 4.31 -9.87 1.68
N ALA A 42 4.79 -8.76 1.11
CA ALA A 42 4.24 -7.43 1.40
C ALA A 42 2.78 -7.31 0.96
N GLU A 43 2.45 -7.80 -0.24
CA GLU A 43 1.08 -7.85 -0.74
C GLU A 43 0.18 -8.70 0.16
N HIS A 44 0.67 -9.85 0.66
CA HIS A 44 -0.07 -10.68 1.60
C HIS A 44 -0.42 -9.92 2.89
N GLU A 45 0.54 -9.21 3.50
CA GLU A 45 0.28 -8.42 4.72
C GLU A 45 -0.74 -7.30 4.47
N PHE A 46 -0.63 -6.58 3.35
CA PHE A 46 -1.57 -5.49 3.04
C PHE A 46 -2.96 -6.00 2.70
N ASN A 47 -3.09 -7.11 1.95
CA ASN A 47 -4.40 -7.72 1.67
C ASN A 47 -5.09 -8.19 2.95
N GLY A 48 -4.35 -8.84 3.87
CA GLY A 48 -4.94 -9.24 5.14
C GLY A 48 -5.37 -8.04 6.01
N LEU A 49 -4.65 -6.91 5.95
CA LEU A 49 -5.09 -5.67 6.60
C LEU A 49 -6.34 -5.08 5.96
N ILE A 50 -6.46 -5.16 4.64
CA ILE A 50 -7.65 -4.72 3.89
C ILE A 50 -8.88 -5.57 4.24
N GLU A 51 -8.69 -6.88 4.39
CA GLU A 51 -9.78 -7.81 4.74
C GLU A 51 -10.32 -7.53 6.15
N GLU A 52 -9.44 -7.22 7.11
CA GLU A 52 -9.83 -6.98 8.50
C GLU A 52 -10.24 -5.52 8.77
N TYR A 53 -9.65 -4.56 8.05
CA TYR A 53 -9.81 -3.12 8.28
C TYR A 53 -10.02 -2.36 6.95
N PRO A 54 -11.15 -2.62 6.24
CA PRO A 54 -11.42 -2.03 4.93
C PRO A 54 -11.64 -0.50 4.96
N GLU A 55 -11.79 0.10 6.13
CA GLU A 55 -11.89 1.55 6.32
C GLU A 55 -10.52 2.26 6.29
N LEU A 56 -9.42 1.53 6.45
CA LEU A 56 -8.08 2.12 6.47
C LEU A 56 -7.57 2.36 5.03
N PRO A 57 -7.28 3.60 4.62
CA PRO A 57 -6.77 3.88 3.28
C PRO A 57 -5.29 3.50 3.10
N GLU A 58 -4.51 3.40 4.18
CA GLU A 58 -3.06 3.18 4.10
C GLU A 58 -2.68 1.80 3.53
N PRO A 59 -3.32 0.67 3.91
CA PRO A 59 -3.06 -0.63 3.29
C PRO A 59 -3.32 -0.65 1.78
N TYR A 60 -4.44 -0.07 1.32
CA TYR A 60 -4.74 0.07 -0.11
C TYR A 60 -3.68 0.88 -0.86
N ASN A 61 -3.26 2.00 -0.29
CA ASN A 61 -2.22 2.83 -0.88
C ASN A 61 -0.88 2.10 -1.01
N ASN A 62 -0.46 1.35 0.01
CA ASN A 62 0.79 0.60 -0.04
C ASN A 62 0.71 -0.62 -0.96
N LEU A 63 -0.46 -1.28 -1.02
CA LEU A 63 -0.72 -2.33 -2.00
C LEU A 63 -0.56 -1.80 -3.44
N ALA A 64 -1.03 -0.58 -3.71
CA ALA A 64 -0.83 0.04 -5.02
C ALA A 64 0.64 0.24 -5.37
N VAL A 65 1.46 0.70 -4.42
CA VAL A 65 2.91 0.86 -4.61
C VAL A 65 3.57 -0.49 -4.89
N VAL A 66 3.21 -1.55 -4.15
CA VAL A 66 3.72 -2.92 -4.37
C VAL A 66 3.37 -3.39 -5.78
N ARG A 67 2.10 -3.25 -6.19
CA ARG A 67 1.62 -3.68 -7.52
C ARG A 67 2.24 -2.91 -8.66
N ALA A 68 2.41 -1.59 -8.50
CA ALA A 68 3.10 -0.76 -9.48
C ALA A 68 4.56 -1.20 -9.64
N ALA A 69 5.26 -1.51 -8.54
CA ALA A 69 6.63 -2.02 -8.58
C ALA A 69 6.76 -3.42 -9.25
N GLN A 70 5.69 -4.22 -9.23
CA GLN A 70 5.58 -5.48 -9.97
C GLN A 70 5.16 -5.30 -11.45
N GLY A 71 4.87 -4.07 -11.88
CA GLY A 71 4.38 -3.76 -13.23
C GLY A 71 2.86 -3.96 -13.41
N ASN A 72 2.14 -4.32 -12.36
CA ASN A 72 0.68 -4.44 -12.36
C ASN A 72 0.03 -3.05 -12.15
N LEU A 73 0.11 -2.20 -13.18
CA LEU A 73 -0.39 -0.82 -13.11
C LEU A 73 -1.92 -0.74 -12.96
N GLU A 74 -2.65 -1.67 -13.56
CA GLU A 74 -4.12 -1.73 -13.45
C GLU A 74 -4.53 -2.11 -12.01
N GLY A 75 -3.92 -3.15 -11.42
CA GLY A 75 -4.19 -3.53 -10.04
C GLY A 75 -3.73 -2.48 -9.01
N ALA A 76 -2.75 -1.65 -9.36
CA ALA A 76 -2.36 -0.49 -8.56
C ALA A 76 -3.43 0.61 -8.59
N ARG A 77 -4.04 0.85 -9.75
CA ARG A 77 -5.14 1.80 -9.91
C ARG A 77 -6.32 1.40 -9.04
N ASP A 78 -6.74 0.14 -9.15
CA ASP A 78 -7.91 -0.37 -8.43
C ASP A 78 -7.73 -0.24 -6.90
N ALA A 79 -6.49 -0.43 -6.40
CA ALA A 79 -6.16 -0.24 -5.00
C ALA A 79 -6.21 1.25 -4.58
N LEU A 80 -5.68 2.18 -5.37
CA LEU A 80 -5.76 3.61 -5.06
C LEU A 80 -7.20 4.13 -5.11
N GLU A 81 -8.00 3.67 -6.07
CA GLU A 81 -9.43 3.98 -6.12
C GLU A 81 -10.17 3.41 -4.90
N ALA A 82 -9.76 2.24 -4.40
CA ALA A 82 -10.30 1.70 -3.15
C ALA A 82 -9.92 2.55 -1.93
N ALA A 83 -8.68 3.06 -1.86
CA ALA A 83 -8.25 3.98 -0.80
C ALA A 83 -9.09 5.28 -0.80
N ILE A 84 -9.41 5.80 -1.98
CA ILE A 84 -10.27 6.98 -2.14
C ILE A 84 -11.72 6.66 -1.75
N ARG A 85 -12.22 5.46 -2.07
CA ARG A 85 -13.57 5.03 -1.64
C ARG A 85 -13.67 4.88 -0.12
N SER A 86 -12.62 4.39 0.56
CA SER A 86 -12.63 4.27 2.02
C SER A 86 -12.51 5.63 2.70
N VAL A 87 -11.64 6.52 2.20
CA VAL A 87 -11.47 7.89 2.70
C VAL A 87 -11.39 8.88 1.53
N PRO A 88 -12.49 9.55 1.17
CA PRO A 88 -12.55 10.46 0.02
C PRO A 88 -11.60 11.66 0.06
N ASP A 89 -11.14 12.07 1.24
CA ASP A 89 -10.21 13.20 1.41
C ASP A 89 -8.74 12.75 1.55
N TYR A 90 -8.44 11.48 1.27
CA TYR A 90 -7.08 10.94 1.39
C TYR A 90 -6.18 11.41 0.25
N ALA A 91 -5.64 12.63 0.40
CA ALA A 91 -4.84 13.34 -0.61
C ALA A 91 -3.67 12.52 -1.18
N VAL A 92 -3.04 11.67 -0.35
CA VAL A 92 -1.92 10.82 -0.78
C VAL A 92 -2.34 9.84 -1.88
N ALA A 93 -3.55 9.27 -1.82
CA ALA A 93 -4.03 8.38 -2.88
C ALA A 93 -4.29 9.13 -4.20
N TYR A 94 -4.81 10.36 -4.16
CA TYR A 94 -4.96 11.18 -5.37
C TYR A 94 -3.62 11.52 -6.01
N GLN A 95 -2.62 11.89 -5.20
CA GLN A 95 -1.27 12.12 -5.69
C GLN A 95 -0.71 10.87 -6.38
N ASN A 96 -0.74 9.73 -5.70
CA ASN A 96 -0.24 8.46 -6.23
C ASN A 96 -1.02 8.00 -7.48
N LEU A 97 -2.31 8.30 -7.56
CA LEU A 97 -3.15 7.99 -8.72
C LEU A 97 -2.78 8.87 -9.92
N GLY A 98 -2.46 10.14 -9.68
CA GLY A 98 -1.91 11.05 -10.69
C GLY A 98 -0.60 10.52 -11.28
N ASP A 99 0.35 10.16 -10.42
CA ASP A 99 1.64 9.57 -10.84
C ASP A 99 1.43 8.25 -11.61
N LEU A 100 0.50 7.42 -11.16
CA LEU A 100 0.14 6.18 -11.84
C LEU A 100 -0.48 6.42 -13.23
N TYR A 101 -1.34 7.43 -13.38
CA TYR A 101 -1.91 7.78 -14.67
C TYR A 101 -0.86 8.27 -15.67
N LEU A 102 0.17 8.98 -15.21
CA LEU A 102 1.32 9.34 -16.06
C LEU A 102 2.04 8.07 -16.56
N GLN A 103 2.25 7.07 -15.69
CA GLN A 103 2.86 5.80 -16.08
C GLN A 103 2.01 5.01 -17.08
N LEU A 104 0.70 4.92 -16.85
CA LEU A 104 -0.25 4.29 -17.76
C LEU A 104 -0.27 4.98 -19.12
N ALA A 105 -0.31 6.32 -19.15
CA ALA A 105 -0.23 7.09 -20.38
C ALA A 105 1.08 6.80 -21.14
N ALA A 106 2.22 6.76 -20.45
CA ALA A 106 3.51 6.45 -21.05
C ALA A 106 3.54 5.04 -21.64
N GLN A 107 2.98 4.05 -20.94
CA GLN A 107 2.86 2.67 -21.43
C GLN A 107 2.04 2.62 -22.73
N ARG A 108 0.87 3.27 -22.77
CA ARG A 108 0.01 3.28 -23.97
C ARG A 108 0.64 4.04 -25.13
N TRP A 109 1.32 5.16 -24.87
CA TRP A 109 2.03 5.92 -25.90
C TRP A 109 3.23 5.16 -26.46
N ARG A 110 4.02 4.47 -25.62
CA ARG A 110 5.10 3.59 -26.09
C ARG A 110 4.56 2.49 -27.00
N HIS A 111 3.46 1.86 -26.63
CA HIS A 111 2.83 0.84 -27.47
C HIS A 111 2.37 1.43 -28.81
N ALA A 112 1.64 2.54 -28.79
CA ALA A 112 1.21 3.22 -30.02
C ALA A 112 2.39 3.63 -30.90
N GLN A 113 3.49 4.13 -30.32
CA GLN A 113 4.70 4.53 -31.04
C GLN A 113 5.38 3.35 -31.75
N LYS A 114 5.34 2.14 -31.14
CA LYS A 114 5.85 0.91 -31.78
C LYS A 114 4.99 0.49 -32.97
N LEU A 115 3.66 0.62 -32.86
CA LEU A 115 2.72 0.24 -33.94
C LEU A 115 2.80 1.20 -35.13
N ALA A 116 2.88 2.50 -34.86
CA ALA A 116 2.98 3.54 -35.87
C ALA A 116 3.91 4.64 -35.34
N PRO A 117 5.15 4.75 -35.80
CA PRO A 117 6.04 5.81 -35.37
C PRO A 117 5.55 7.20 -35.78
N SER A 118 5.57 8.17 -34.88
CA SER A 118 5.24 9.57 -35.19
C SER A 118 6.17 10.53 -34.45
N PRO A 119 6.73 11.57 -35.10
CA PRO A 119 7.58 12.56 -34.44
C PRO A 119 6.85 13.29 -33.30
N VAL A 120 5.58 13.66 -33.53
CA VAL A 120 4.76 14.36 -32.52
C VAL A 120 4.53 13.49 -31.28
N ARG A 121 4.24 12.19 -31.46
CA ARG A 121 4.10 11.26 -30.33
C ARG A 121 5.41 11.00 -29.62
N ALA A 122 6.52 10.89 -30.36
CA ALA A 122 7.84 10.74 -29.75
C ALA A 122 8.19 11.94 -28.85
N THR A 123 7.92 13.17 -29.29
CA THR A 123 8.12 14.38 -28.48
C THR A 123 7.25 14.37 -27.22
N ARG A 124 5.96 14.02 -27.36
CA ARG A 124 5.04 13.94 -26.20
C ARG A 124 5.46 12.86 -25.21
N LEU A 125 5.85 11.69 -25.69
CA LEU A 125 6.35 10.61 -24.85
C LEU A 125 7.60 11.03 -24.07
N LYS A 126 8.55 11.70 -24.73
CA LYS A 126 9.75 12.21 -24.06
C LYS A 126 9.40 13.18 -22.92
N ALA A 127 8.49 14.12 -23.16
CA ALA A 127 8.06 15.07 -22.12
C ALA A 127 7.40 14.36 -20.93
N LEU A 128 6.58 13.35 -21.20
CA LEU A 128 5.95 12.53 -20.16
C LEU A 128 6.97 11.71 -19.37
N GLU A 129 7.98 11.15 -20.04
CA GLU A 129 9.06 10.41 -19.39
C GLU A 129 9.88 11.32 -18.47
N THR A 130 10.14 12.58 -18.86
CA THR A 130 10.78 13.57 -17.99
C THR A 130 9.97 13.88 -16.73
N LEU A 131 8.63 13.88 -16.80
CA LEU A 131 7.77 14.06 -15.62
C LEU A 131 7.80 12.84 -14.68
N LEU A 132 8.08 11.65 -15.23
CA LEU A 132 8.17 10.40 -14.47
C LEU A 132 9.56 10.17 -13.86
N GLU A 133 10.57 10.90 -14.31
CA GLU A 133 11.90 10.82 -13.71
C GLU A 133 11.81 11.28 -12.25
N PRO A 134 12.34 10.50 -11.28
CA PRO A 134 12.35 10.93 -9.90
C PRO A 134 13.15 12.23 -9.82
N SER A 135 12.50 13.31 -9.37
CA SER A 135 13.11 14.62 -9.21
C SER A 135 14.47 14.46 -8.51
N THR A 136 15.56 14.76 -9.22
CA THR A 136 16.92 14.72 -8.65
C THR A 136 17.13 15.78 -7.58
N ASP A 137 16.11 16.60 -7.31
CA ASP A 137 16.07 17.47 -6.17
C ASP A 137 15.94 16.63 -4.87
N ARG A 138 17.08 16.50 -4.18
CA ARG A 138 17.26 15.81 -2.90
C ARG A 138 16.37 16.34 -1.76
N SER A 139 15.56 17.36 -2.01
CA SER A 139 14.50 17.86 -1.11
C SER A 139 13.31 16.88 -1.00
N SER A 140 13.12 15.99 -1.98
CA SER A 140 12.01 15.01 -2.03
C SER A 140 12.19 13.77 -1.13
N GLY A 141 13.22 13.74 -0.28
CA GLY A 141 13.36 12.78 0.83
C GLY A 141 12.25 12.88 1.90
N GLU A 142 11.23 13.71 1.67
CA GLU A 142 9.98 13.84 2.41
C GLU A 142 8.79 13.15 1.75
N ALA A 143 8.80 12.90 0.43
CA ALA A 143 7.71 12.17 -0.25
C ALA A 143 7.72 10.66 0.06
N SER A 144 8.86 10.11 0.50
CA SER A 144 8.91 8.78 1.13
C SER A 144 8.62 8.80 2.63
N ARG A 145 8.37 9.98 3.24
CA ARG A 145 7.94 10.08 4.64
C ARG A 145 6.43 10.00 4.80
N SER A 146 5.64 10.16 3.74
CA SER A 146 4.18 9.91 3.75
C SER A 146 3.83 8.42 3.75
N VAL A 147 4.70 7.58 4.31
CA VAL A 147 4.32 6.31 4.94
C VAL A 147 4.01 6.56 6.43
N THR A 148 3.64 7.79 6.76
CA THR A 148 3.55 8.26 8.15
C THR A 148 2.29 7.76 8.82
N ARG A 149 2.52 6.69 9.58
CA ARG A 149 1.78 6.26 10.77
C ARG A 149 0.37 5.76 10.47
N PRO A 150 0.02 4.49 10.80
CA PRO A 150 -1.38 4.12 10.86
C PRO A 150 -2.10 5.13 11.74
N ALA A 151 -3.25 5.63 11.29
CA ALA A 151 -4.09 6.53 12.05
C ALA A 151 -4.34 5.95 13.45
N GLU A 152 -3.61 6.46 14.44
CA GLU A 152 -3.73 6.11 15.86
C GLU A 152 -5.14 6.40 16.41
N SER A 153 -6.01 7.05 15.63
CA SER A 153 -7.38 7.40 15.99
C SER A 153 -8.44 6.36 15.62
N ALA A 154 -8.17 5.41 14.72
CA ALA A 154 -9.16 4.38 14.34
C ALA A 154 -9.06 3.11 15.22
N VAL A 155 -7.93 2.87 15.88
CA VAL A 155 -7.69 1.66 16.70
C VAL A 155 -8.44 1.70 18.05
N LYS A 156 -9.06 2.83 18.43
CA LYS A 156 -9.95 2.89 19.60
C LYS A 156 -11.42 2.64 19.24
N ARG A 157 -11.75 1.39 18.89
CA ARG A 157 -12.99 0.66 19.25
C ARG A 157 -13.13 -0.59 18.39
N ALA A 158 -12.50 -1.67 18.82
CA ALA A 158 -13.10 -3.00 18.68
C ALA A 158 -13.37 -3.50 20.11
N PRO A 159 -14.61 -3.87 20.47
CA PRO A 159 -14.85 -4.46 21.78
C PRO A 159 -14.11 -5.80 21.81
N ALA A 160 -13.40 -6.07 22.91
CA ALA A 160 -12.96 -7.41 23.23
C ALA A 160 -14.18 -8.32 23.15
N GLY A 161 -14.17 -9.28 22.21
CA GLY A 161 -15.21 -10.29 22.13
C GLY A 161 -15.26 -11.02 23.46
N GLU A 162 -16.28 -10.74 24.26
CA GLU A 162 -16.63 -11.54 25.42
C GLU A 162 -16.92 -12.95 24.93
N SER A 163 -16.03 -13.86 25.31
CA SER A 163 -16.18 -15.29 25.17
C SER A 163 -17.30 -15.77 26.07
N THR A 164 -18.54 -15.70 25.59
CA THR A 164 -19.67 -16.38 26.21
C THR A 164 -19.59 -17.87 25.89
N THR A 165 -19.01 -18.64 26.81
CA THR A 165 -19.15 -20.09 26.87
C THR A 165 -20.62 -20.44 27.10
N PRO A 166 -21.26 -21.32 26.31
CA PRO A 166 -22.57 -21.83 26.64
C PRO A 166 -22.45 -22.87 27.75
N ARG A 167 -23.03 -22.56 28.90
CA ARG A 167 -23.19 -23.47 30.05
C ARG A 167 -24.08 -24.64 29.63
N ARG A 168 -23.51 -25.85 29.56
CA ARG A 168 -24.27 -27.11 29.45
C ARG A 168 -25.20 -27.24 30.66
N SER A 169 -26.51 -27.25 30.42
CA SER A 169 -27.52 -27.73 31.36
C SER A 169 -27.88 -29.17 31.00
N SER A 170 -27.49 -30.10 31.85
CA SER A 170 -28.03 -31.46 31.92
C SER A 170 -29.42 -31.42 32.57
N PRO A 171 -30.44 -32.14 32.06
CA PRO A 171 -31.66 -32.38 32.82
C PRO A 171 -31.45 -33.56 33.76
N THR A 172 -31.86 -33.37 35.01
CA THR A 172 -32.10 -34.43 35.99
C THR A 172 -33.61 -34.55 36.15
N GLU A 173 -34.06 -35.81 36.25
CA GLU A 173 -35.43 -36.31 36.50
C GLU A 173 -36.34 -36.51 35.29
#